data_AF-A0A4E0QVP4-F1
#
_entry.id   AF-A0A4E0QVP4-F1
#
_cell.length_a   1.000
_cell.length_b   1.000
_cell.length_c   1.000
_cell.angle_alpha   90.00
_cell.angle_beta   90.00
_cell.angle_gamma   90.00
#
_symmetry.space_group_name_H-M   'P 1'
#
loop_
_entity.id
_entity.type
_entity.pdbx_description
1 polymer ?
#
loop_
_entity_poly.entity_id
_entity_poly.type
_entity_poly.pdbx_seq_one_letter_code
_entity_poly.pdbx_strand_id
1 'polypeptide(L)'
;MKYHRKKELNKRKLQKIIKDIERNTTTEETTIRPFQLVAMPVEIFSLTKDILLQQANTFAISSNDALHLAILQQIPSKVVMVTSDVSMQKVCERLSIPFYDPETS
;
A
#
# COMPACT_ATOMS: atom_id res chain seq x y z
N MET A 1 -22.86 16.54 -8.60
CA MET A 1 -24.08 16.07 -9.31
C MET A 1 -23.86 15.81 -10.83
N LYS A 2 -22.73 15.22 -11.28
CA LYS A 2 -22.47 15.01 -12.72
C LYS A 2 -22.95 13.65 -13.27
N TYR A 3 -22.89 12.58 -12.47
CA TYR A 3 -23.20 11.20 -12.91
C TYR A 3 -24.69 10.85 -12.95
N HIS A 4 -25.51 11.51 -12.13
CA HIS A 4 -26.95 11.26 -12.06
C HIS A 4 -27.70 11.76 -13.31
N ARG A 5 -27.16 12.81 -13.96
CA ARG A 5 -27.76 13.45 -15.16
C ARG A 5 -27.60 12.61 -16.43
N LYS A 6 -26.68 11.64 -16.47
CA LYS A 6 -26.40 10.80 -17.65
C LYS A 6 -27.08 9.42 -17.65
N LYS A 7 -27.91 9.08 -16.65
CA LYS A 7 -28.53 7.74 -16.45
C LYS A 7 -27.54 6.56 -16.32
N GLU A 8 -26.22 6.78 -16.30
CA GLU A 8 -25.20 5.73 -16.22
C GLU A 8 -25.14 5.02 -14.85
N LEU A 9 -25.61 5.68 -13.78
CA LEU A 9 -25.61 5.14 -12.42
C LEU A 9 -26.91 5.48 -11.70
N ASN A 10 -27.61 4.45 -11.17
CA ASN A 10 -28.80 4.68 -10.35
C ASN A 10 -28.43 5.25 -8.96
N LYS A 11 -29.37 5.97 -8.35
CA LYS A 11 -29.17 6.65 -7.04
C LYS A 11 -28.66 5.72 -5.94
N ARG A 12 -29.18 4.49 -5.86
CA ARG A 12 -28.79 3.49 -4.86
C ARG A 12 -27.36 3.01 -5.06
N LYS A 13 -26.95 2.76 -6.31
CA LYS A 13 -25.57 2.38 -6.65
C LYS A 13 -24.59 3.51 -6.34
N LEU A 14 -24.94 4.74 -6.71
CA LEU A 14 -24.13 5.92 -6.39
C LEU A 14 -23.99 6.11 -4.87
N GLN A 15 -25.09 6.02 -4.12
CA GLN A 15 -25.06 6.12 -2.65
C GLN A 15 -24.27 4.99 -2.01
N LYS A 16 -24.35 3.76 -2.54
CA LYS A 16 -23.54 2.63 -2.08
C LYS A 16 -22.05 2.90 -2.31
N ILE A 17 -21.67 3.34 -3.51
CA ILE A 17 -20.28 3.67 -3.84
C ILE A 17 -19.76 4.79 -2.92
N ILE A 18 -20.53 5.85 -2.73
CA ILE A 18 -20.17 6.95 -1.82
C ILE A 18 -20.01 6.43 -0.39
N LYS A 19 -20.96 5.62 0.12
CA LYS A 19 -20.88 5.04 1.46
C LYS A 19 -19.69 4.10 1.63
N ASP A 20 -19.37 3.30 0.61
CA ASP A 20 -18.22 2.40 0.63
C ASP A 20 -16.91 3.20 0.61
N ILE A 21 -16.84 4.29 -0.16
CA ILE A 21 -15.71 5.23 -0.14
C ILE A 21 -15.60 5.85 1.25
N GLU A 22 -16.66 6.48 1.76
CA GLU A 22 -16.69 7.13 3.08
C GLU A 22 -16.25 6.15 4.17
N ARG A 23 -16.80 4.93 4.25
CA ARG A 23 -16.41 3.90 5.22
C ARG A 23 -14.94 3.48 5.13
N ASN A 24 -14.36 3.51 3.93
CA ASN A 24 -12.96 3.17 3.71
C ASN A 24 -12.03 4.37 3.91
N THR A 25 -12.56 5.59 3.90
CA THR A 25 -11.80 6.84 4.06
C THR A 25 -11.90 7.40 5.47
N THR A 26 -12.97 7.11 6.23
CA THR A 26 -13.07 7.50 7.63
C THR A 26 -12.14 6.65 8.50
N THR A 27 -11.27 7.35 9.21
CA THR A 27 -10.44 6.86 10.32
C THR A 27 -11.21 6.74 11.63
N GLU A 28 -12.55 6.90 11.62
CA GLU A 28 -13.39 6.88 12.83
C GLU A 28 -13.48 5.46 13.44
N GLU A 29 -12.48 5.20 14.29
CA GLU A 29 -12.35 4.44 15.56
C GLU A 29 -13.52 3.62 16.14
N THR A 30 -14.45 3.09 15.35
CA THR A 30 -15.56 2.26 15.89
C THR A 30 -15.35 0.75 15.72
N THR A 31 -14.26 0.35 15.08
CA THR A 31 -13.80 -1.05 15.03
C THR A 31 -12.36 -1.09 15.51
N ILE A 32 -12.06 -1.85 16.57
CA ILE A 32 -10.69 -2.16 16.96
C ILE A 32 -10.09 -2.96 15.81
N ARG A 33 -9.41 -2.28 14.88
CA ARG A 33 -8.67 -2.93 13.81
C ARG A 33 -7.28 -3.27 14.36
N PRO A 34 -6.83 -4.52 14.25
CA PRO A 34 -5.49 -4.90 14.71
C PRO A 34 -4.37 -4.22 13.90
N PHE A 35 -4.72 -3.61 12.75
CA PHE A 35 -3.78 -2.95 11.86
C PHE A 35 -4.16 -1.48 11.66
N GLN A 36 -3.17 -0.61 11.79
CA GLN A 36 -3.28 0.80 11.41
C GLN A 36 -3.24 0.92 9.89
N LEU A 37 -4.20 1.66 9.31
CA LEU A 37 -4.14 2.03 7.91
C LEU A 37 -3.18 3.22 7.75
N VAL A 38 -2.21 3.09 6.85
CA VAL A 38 -1.28 4.16 6.51
C VAL A 38 -1.82 4.90 5.28
N ALA A 39 -2.03 6.20 5.42
CA ALA A 39 -2.42 7.04 4.29
C ALA A 39 -1.25 7.12 3.30
N MET A 40 -1.55 6.89 2.01
CA MET A 40 -0.55 6.94 0.95
C MET A 40 -0.61 8.29 0.23
N PRO A 41 0.40 9.15 0.36
CA PRO A 41 0.50 10.37 -0.43
C PRO A 41 0.73 10.00 -1.91
N VAL A 42 0.25 10.83 -2.84
CA VAL A 42 0.34 10.56 -4.30
C VAL A 42 1.81 10.46 -4.75
N GLU A 43 2.69 11.18 -4.05
CA GLU A 43 4.13 11.21 -4.25
C GLU A 43 4.77 9.81 -4.09
N ILE A 44 4.12 8.89 -3.38
CA ILE A 44 4.63 7.53 -3.15
C ILE A 44 4.73 6.71 -4.45
N PHE A 45 3.90 7.02 -5.44
CA PHE A 45 3.96 6.36 -6.75
C PHE A 45 5.22 6.74 -7.54
N SER A 46 5.74 7.96 -7.34
CA SER A 46 7.02 8.35 -7.93
C SER A 46 8.16 7.52 -7.32
N LEU A 47 8.18 7.42 -5.99
CA LEU A 47 9.18 6.63 -5.27
C LEU A 47 9.11 5.15 -5.65
N THR A 48 7.90 4.60 -5.79
CA THR A 48 7.66 3.23 -6.26
C THR A 48 8.28 2.99 -7.64
N LYS A 49 8.10 3.94 -8.56
CA LYS A 49 8.67 3.86 -9.90
C LYS A 49 10.20 3.86 -9.85
N ASP A 50 10.79 4.72 -9.01
CA ASP A 50 12.24 4.80 -8.88
C ASP A 50 12.83 3.50 -8.32
N ILE A 51 12.18 2.88 -7.33
CA ILE A 51 12.57 1.56 -6.79
C ILE A 51 12.51 0.48 -7.87
N LEU A 52 11.42 0.42 -8.65
CA LEU A 52 11.30 -0.54 -9.75
C LEU A 52 12.43 -0.37 -10.78
N LEU A 53 12.74 0.86 -11.17
CA LEU A 53 13.81 1.14 -12.13
C LEU A 53 15.19 0.77 -11.58
N GLN A 54 15.45 1.05 -10.29
CA GLN A 54 16.72 0.71 -9.65
C GLN A 54 16.92 -0.80 -9.50
N GLN A 55 15.85 -1.56 -9.27
CA GLN A 55 15.94 -3.01 -9.05
C GLN A 55 15.64 -3.86 -10.29
N ALA A 56 15.17 -3.26 -11.39
CA ALA A 56 14.72 -3.96 -12.61
C ALA A 56 15.72 -4.99 -13.16
N ASN A 57 17.02 -4.73 -13.01
CA ASN A 57 18.08 -5.61 -13.52
C ASN A 57 18.68 -6.54 -12.45
N THR A 58 18.28 -6.40 -11.18
CA THR A 58 18.89 -7.15 -10.06
C THR A 58 17.91 -8.13 -9.43
N PHE A 59 16.65 -7.73 -9.25
CA PHE A 59 15.65 -8.54 -8.55
C PHE A 59 14.31 -8.49 -9.27
N ALA A 60 13.62 -9.63 -9.28
CA ALA A 60 12.25 -9.72 -9.76
C ALA A 60 11.31 -9.26 -8.64
N ILE A 61 11.11 -7.95 -8.50
CA ILE A 61 10.11 -7.37 -7.60
C ILE A 61 8.88 -6.92 -8.39
N SER A 62 7.69 -7.19 -7.87
CA SER A 62 6.45 -6.72 -8.46
C SER A 62 6.23 -5.22 -8.19
N SER A 63 5.29 -4.60 -8.90
CA SER A 63 4.88 -3.22 -8.62
C SER A 63 4.31 -3.05 -7.20
N ASN A 64 3.67 -4.08 -6.65
CA ASN A 64 3.15 -4.05 -5.29
C ASN A 64 4.29 -4.11 -4.27
N ASP A 65 5.31 -4.93 -4.52
CA ASP A 65 6.49 -5.05 -3.66
C ASP A 65 7.22 -3.72 -3.55
N ALA A 66 7.46 -3.07 -4.70
CA ALA A 66 8.06 -1.75 -4.74
C ALA A 66 7.21 -0.69 -4.01
N LEU A 67 5.89 -0.79 -4.06
CA LEU A 67 4.99 0.11 -3.34
C LEU A 67 5.12 -0.07 -1.83
N HIS A 68 5.20 -1.31 -1.32
CA HIS A 68 5.40 -1.56 0.10
C HIS A 68 6.76 -1.06 0.60
N LEU A 69 7.81 -1.18 -0.22
CA LEU A 69 9.13 -0.60 0.08
C LEU A 69 9.07 0.94 0.13
N ALA A 70 8.37 1.57 -0.82
CA ALA A 70 8.17 3.02 -0.83
C ALA A 70 7.40 3.50 0.42
N ILE A 71 6.39 2.74 0.86
CA ILE A 71 5.64 2.99 2.10
C ILE A 71 6.56 2.92 3.32
N LEU A 72 7.38 1.86 3.43
CA LEU A 72 8.32 1.70 4.54
C LEU A 72 9.28 2.87 4.69
N GLN A 73 9.79 3.41 3.58
CA GLN A 73 10.71 4.54 3.60
C GLN A 73 10.08 5.84 4.14
N GLN A 74 8.75 5.95 4.15
CA GLN A 74 8.00 7.11 4.62
C GLN A 74 7.52 6.98 6.06
N ILE A 75 7.58 5.79 6.66
CA ILE A 75 7.13 5.56 8.04
C ILE A 75 8.34 5.71 8.98
N PRO A 76 8.19 6.34 10.16
CA PRO A 76 9.27 6.45 11.14
C PRO A 76 9.91 5.10 11.53
N SER A 77 11.16 5.19 11.98
CA SER A 77 12.22 4.16 12.07
C SER A 77 11.97 2.92 12.96
N LYS A 78 10.72 2.55 13.26
CA LYS A 78 10.37 1.37 14.09
C LYS A 78 9.57 0.30 13.36
N VAL A 79 9.49 0.35 12.03
CA VAL A 79 8.77 -0.66 11.25
C VAL A 79 9.71 -1.76 10.77
N VAL A 80 9.24 -3.00 10.85
CA VAL A 80 9.88 -4.18 10.28
C VAL A 80 9.01 -4.67 9.12
N MET A 81 9.61 -4.98 7.99
CA MET A 81 8.93 -5.65 6.88
C MET A 81 8.67 -7.12 7.25
N VAL A 82 7.44 -7.59 7.17
CA VAL A 82 7.14 -9.01 7.36
C VAL A 82 6.96 -9.66 5.99
N THR A 83 7.86 -10.57 5.60
CA THR A 83 7.83 -11.21 4.28
C THR A 83 8.58 -12.55 4.25
N SER A 84 7.96 -13.57 3.65
CA SER A 84 8.61 -14.85 3.28
C SER A 84 9.15 -14.83 1.84
N ASP A 85 8.95 -13.75 1.08
CA ASP A 85 9.43 -13.64 -0.31
C ASP A 85 10.95 -13.37 -0.34
N VAL A 86 11.71 -14.35 -0.85
CA VAL A 86 13.17 -14.31 -0.92
C VAL A 86 13.71 -13.14 -1.74
N SER A 87 13.02 -12.72 -2.80
CA SER A 87 13.44 -11.57 -3.61
C SER A 87 13.28 -10.28 -2.81
N MET A 88 12.19 -10.18 -2.04
CA MET A 88 11.96 -9.05 -1.14
C MET A 88 12.92 -9.00 0.03
N GLN A 89 13.28 -10.14 0.61
CA GLN A 89 14.30 -10.21 1.66
C GLN A 89 15.63 -9.63 1.16
N LYS A 90 16.11 -10.03 -0.02
CA LYS A 90 17.34 -9.48 -0.63
C LYS A 90 17.27 -7.98 -0.89
N VAL A 91 16.11 -7.48 -1.29
CA VAL A 91 15.92 -6.03 -1.48
C VAL A 91 15.93 -5.30 -0.15
N CYS A 92 15.31 -5.86 0.89
CA CYS A 92 15.34 -5.29 2.24
C CYS A 92 16.78 -5.24 2.78
N GLU A 93 17.56 -6.32 2.61
CA GLU A 93 18.99 -6.35 2.97
C GLU A 93 19.76 -5.24 2.26
N ARG A 94 19.57 -5.08 0.95
CA ARG A 94 20.25 -4.05 0.15
C ARG A 94 19.91 -2.63 0.57
N LEU A 95 18.66 -2.40 0.98
CA LEU A 95 18.16 -1.10 1.41
C LEU A 95 18.31 -0.86 2.92
N SER A 96 18.96 -1.78 3.64
CA SER A 96 19.08 -1.74 5.11
C SER A 96 17.73 -1.61 5.84
N ILE A 97 16.69 -2.23 5.27
CA ILE A 97 15.34 -2.27 5.85
C ILE A 97 15.26 -3.52 6.74
N PRO A 98 14.92 -3.38 8.04
CA PRO A 98 14.69 -4.52 8.91
C PRO A 98 13.52 -5.38 8.37
N PHE A 99 13.70 -6.70 8.32
CA PHE A 99 12.64 -7.63 7.95
C PHE A 99 12.58 -8.85 8.86
N TYR A 100 11.42 -9.52 8.88
CA TYR A 100 11.14 -10.76 9.59
C TYR A 100 10.43 -11.73 8.66
N ASP A 101 10.89 -12.97 8.64
CA ASP A 101 10.30 -14.07 7.88
C ASP A 101 9.55 -15.01 8.83
N PRO A 102 8.22 -15.11 8.74
CA PRO A 102 7.42 -15.95 9.63
C PRO A 102 7.52 -17.45 9.31
N GLU A 103 8.03 -17.85 8.15
CA GLU A 103 8.10 -19.27 7.73
C GLU A 103 9.40 -19.95 8.15
N THR A 104 10.41 -19.17 8.53
CA THR A 104 11.71 -19.67 8.99
C THR A 104 11.83 -19.72 10.52
N SER A 105 10.74 -19.44 11.25
CA SER A 105 10.66 -19.42 12.73
C SER A 105 9.91 -20.61 13.31
#